data_AF-A0A4V4LU44-F1
#
_entry.id   AF-A0A4V4LU44-F1
#
_cell.length_a   1.000
_cell.length_b   1.000
_cell.length_c   1.000
_cell.angle_alpha   90.00
_cell.angle_beta   90.00
_cell.angle_gamma   90.00
#
_symmetry.space_group_name_H-M   'P 1'
#
loop_
_entity.id
_entity.type
_entity.pdbx_description
1 polymer ?
#
loop_
_entity_poly.entity_id
_entity_poly.type
_entity_poly.pdbx_seq_one_letter_code
_entity_poly.pdbx_strand_id
1 'polypeptide(L)' 'MGGPNLEIFKFAAYLFFPIAFMYHFGDPDWYDRHIEPKPAKDPQSLKVQLEELKSKRISSQQSESQSQPQRLV' A
#
# COMPACT_ATOMS: atom_id res chain seq x y z
N MET A 1 27.46 -5.55 -30.74
CA MET A 1 25.98 -5.61 -30.81
C MET A 1 25.61 -7.08 -30.80
N GLY A 2 24.94 -7.57 -29.75
CA GLY A 2 24.59 -8.99 -29.64
C GLY A 2 23.66 -9.36 -30.79
N GLY A 3 24.08 -10.32 -31.61
CA GLY A 3 23.45 -10.66 -32.89
C GLY A 3 22.00 -11.15 -32.79
N PRO A 4 21.48 -11.81 -33.84
CA PRO A 4 20.05 -12.12 -34.00
C PRO A 4 19.36 -12.77 -32.78
N ASN A 5 20.09 -13.59 -32.01
CA ASN A 5 19.58 -14.22 -30.78
C ASN A 5 19.13 -13.22 -29.71
N LEU A 6 19.81 -12.07 -29.60
CA LEU A 6 19.49 -11.04 -28.62
C LEU A 6 18.22 -10.27 -29.02
N GLU A 7 17.97 -10.11 -30.32
CA GLU A 7 16.76 -9.47 -30.82
C GLU A 7 15.53 -10.34 -30.56
N ILE A 8 15.65 -11.65 -30.77
CA ILE A 8 14.59 -12.63 -30.47
C ILE A 8 14.28 -12.66 -28.98
N PHE A 9 15.30 -12.63 -28.12
CA PHE A 9 15.09 -12.56 -26.67
C PHE A 9 14.36 -11.29 -26.25
N LYS A 10 14.77 -10.12 -26.75
CA LYS A 10 14.12 -8.84 -26.44
C LYS A 10 12.67 -8.82 -26.91
N PHE A 11 12.42 -9.34 -28.11
CA PHE A 11 11.07 -9.43 -28.65
C PHE A 11 10.17 -10.31 -27.77
N ALA A 12 10.65 -11.50 -27.41
CA ALA A 12 9.94 -12.38 -26.50
C ALA A 12 9.71 -11.71 -25.13
N ALA A 13 10.73 -11.07 -24.56
CA ALA A 13 10.61 -10.34 -23.30
C ALA A 13 9.57 -9.21 -23.41
N TYR A 14 9.57 -8.42 -24.47
CA TYR A 14 8.58 -7.35 -24.66
C TYR A 14 7.15 -7.86 -24.84
N LEU A 15 6.97 -9.06 -25.38
CA LEU A 15 5.65 -9.66 -25.51
C LEU A 15 5.20 -10.28 -24.19
N PHE A 16 6.04 -11.13 -23.59
CA PHE A 16 5.68 -11.92 -22.42
C PHE A 16 5.72 -11.12 -21.12
N PHE A 17 6.61 -10.14 -20.99
CA PHE A 17 6.71 -9.34 -19.76
C PHE A 17 5.39 -8.61 -19.42
N PRO A 18 4.77 -7.81 -20.31
CA PRO A 18 3.51 -7.15 -19.98
C PRO A 18 2.36 -8.15 -19.80
N ILE A 19 2.33 -9.23 -20.59
CA ILE A 19 1.28 -10.26 -20.47
C ILE A 19 1.38 -10.98 -19.12
N ALA A 20 2.58 -11.41 -18.72
CA ALA A 20 2.80 -12.10 -17.46
C ALA A 20 2.52 -11.16 -16.27
N PHE A 21 2.92 -9.89 -16.39
CA PHE A 21 2.63 -8.89 -15.36
C PHE A 21 1.12 -8.67 -15.22
N MET A 22 0.39 -8.52 -16.33
CA MET A 22 -1.06 -8.38 -16.31
C MET A 22 -1.76 -9.64 -15.81
N TYR A 23 -1.29 -10.83 -16.16
CA TYR A 23 -1.85 -12.09 -15.68
C TYR A 23 -1.65 -12.27 -14.18
N HIS A 24 -0.49 -11.89 -13.65
CA HIS A 24 -0.20 -12.04 -12.22
C HIS A 24 -0.88 -10.97 -11.36
N PHE A 25 -0.79 -9.70 -11.77
CA PHE A 25 -1.30 -8.57 -10.99
C PHE A 25 -2.73 -8.15 -11.34
N GLY A 26 -3.26 -8.65 -12.46
CA GLY A 26 -4.66 -8.44 -12.86
C GLY A 26 -5.64 -9.44 -12.26
N ASP A 27 -5.16 -10.42 -11.50
CA ASP A 27 -6.02 -11.35 -10.77
C ASP A 27 -6.75 -10.60 -9.63
N PRO A 28 -8.10 -10.57 -9.63
CA PRO A 28 -8.88 -9.94 -8.56
C PRO A 28 -8.52 -10.49 -7.17
N ASP A 29 -8.25 -11.80 -7.08
CA ASP A 29 -7.84 -12.45 -5.83
C ASP A 29 -6.53 -11.89 -5.28
N TRP A 30 -5.59 -11.53 -6.17
CA TRP A 30 -4.34 -10.91 -5.76
C TRP A 30 -4.58 -9.52 -5.18
N TYR A 31 -5.45 -8.73 -5.81
CA TYR A 31 -5.82 -7.38 -5.37
C TYR A 31 -6.48 -7.38 -3.98
N ASP A 32 -7.48 -8.22 -3.77
CA ASP A 32 -8.23 -8.33 -2.50
C ASP A 32 -7.33 -8.76 -1.34
N ARG A 33 -6.28 -9.52 -1.63
CA ARG A 33 -5.34 -10.02 -0.62
C ARG A 33 -4.27 -9.01 -0.25
N HIS A 34 -3.79 -8.20 -1.21
CA HIS A 34 -2.58 -7.38 -1.04
C HIS A 34 -2.84 -5.87 -1.05
N ILE A 35 -3.90 -5.40 -1.71
CA ILE A 35 -4.18 -3.98 -1.88
C ILE A 35 -5.41 -3.55 -1.09
N GLU A 36 -6.49 -4.34 -1.13
CA GLU A 36 -7.73 -3.92 -0.48
C GLU A 36 -7.56 -3.86 1.05
N PRO A 37 -7.85 -2.72 1.69
CA PRO A 37 -7.86 -2.63 3.14
C PRO A 37 -8.99 -3.50 3.67
N LYS A 38 -8.64 -4.65 4.23
CA LYS A 38 -9.62 -5.58 4.81
C LYS A 38 -10.39 -4.86 5.92
N PRO A 39 -11.72 -4.71 5.83
CA PRO A 39 -12.51 -4.22 6.94
C PRO A 39 -12.33 -5.18 8.12
N ALA A 40 -12.32 -4.65 9.35
CA ALA A 40 -12.20 -5.51 10.51
C ALA A 40 -13.36 -6.53 10.49
N LYS A 41 -13.00 -7.78 10.77
CA LYS A 41 -13.83 -8.97 10.52
C LYS A 41 -15.14 -8.96 11.33
N ASP A 42 -15.20 -8.14 12.38
CA ASP A 42 -16.31 -8.10 13.32
C ASP A 42 -16.77 -6.65 13.58
N PRO A 43 -18.08 -6.36 13.53
CA PRO A 43 -18.60 -5.00 13.76
C PRO A 43 -18.31 -4.47 15.17
N GLN A 44 -18.07 -5.34 16.15
CA GLN A 44 -17.68 -4.97 17.51
C GLN A 44 -16.23 -4.49 17.59
N SER A 45 -15.30 -5.18 16.90
CA SER A 45 -13.87 -4.85 16.92
C SER A 45 -13.58 -3.53 16.19
N LEU A 46 -14.42 -3.12 15.22
CA LEU A 46 -14.38 -1.79 14.60
C LEU A 46 -14.66 -0.66 15.58
N LYS A 47 -15.66 -0.82 16.45
CA LYS A 47 -16.01 0.21 17.44
C LYS A 47 -14.88 0.40 18.45
N VAL A 48 -14.27 -0.70 18.89
CA VAL A 48 -13.12 -0.69 19.79
C VAL A 48 -11.93 0.05 19.15
N GLN A 49 -11.58 -0.28 17.89
CA GLN A 49 -10.52 0.42 17.16
C GLN A 49 -10.84 1.90 16.94
N LEU A 50 -12.10 2.26 16.69
CA LEU A 50 -12.50 3.65 16.53
C LEU A 50 -12.30 4.46 17.81
N GLU A 51 -12.68 3.92 18.96
CA GLU A 51 -12.45 4.57 20.26
C GLU A 51 -10.95 4.65 20.59
N GLU A 52 -10.17 3.64 20.23
CA GLU A 52 -8.70 3.66 20.34
C GLU A 52 -8.08 4.76 19.45
N LEU A 53 -8.49 4.86 18.19
CA LEU A 53 -8.01 5.90 17.26
C LEU A 53 -8.42 7.31 17.69
N LYS A 54 -9.64 7.48 18.24
CA LYS A 54 -10.08 8.77 18.81
C LYS A 54 -9.21 9.18 20.00
N SER A 55 -8.96 8.26 20.94
CA SER A 55 -8.11 8.55 22.11
C SER A 55 -6.66 8.82 21.70
N LYS A 56 -6.12 8.10 20.71
CA LYS A 56 -4.80 8.37 20.13
C LYS A 56 -4.73 9.77 19.52
N ARG A 57 -5.76 10.20 18.77
CA ARG A 57 -5.82 11.56 18.20
C ARG A 57 -5.81 12.65 19.28
N ILE A 58 -6.55 12.49 20.38
CA ILE A 58 -6.57 13.46 21.47
C ILE A 58 -5.19 13.59 22.11
N SER A 59 -4.50 12.46 22.32
CA SER A 59 -3.13 12.45 22.87
C SER A 59 -2.10 13.05 21.92
N SER A 60 -2.18 12.76 20.61
CA SER A 60 -1.32 13.37 19.60
C SER A 60 -1.56 14.88 19.48
N GLN A 61 -2.82 15.32 19.54
CA GLN A 61 -3.21 16.73 19.52
C GLN A 61 -2.75 17.49 20.78
N GLN A 62 -2.74 16.83 21.95
CA GLN A 62 -2.14 17.38 23.18
C GLN A 62 -0.61 17.44 23.10
N SER A 63 0.03 16.46 22.45
CA SER A 63 1.49 16.48 22.28
C SER A 63 1.97 17.57 21.31
N GLU A 64 1.21 17.89 20.25
CA GLU A 64 1.48 19.04 19.37
C GLU A 64 1.26 20.38 20.10
N SER A 65 0.30 20.45 21.02
CA SER A 65 0.03 21.66 21.81
C SER A 65 1.07 21.90 22.92
N GLN A 66 1.78 20.86 23.38
CA GLN A 66 2.84 20.97 24.39
C GLN A 66 4.25 21.09 23.80
N SER A 67 4.46 20.76 22.53
CA SER A 67 5.80 20.78 21.89
C SER A 67 6.13 22.06 21.11
N GLN A 68 5.26 23.07 21.10
CA GLN A 68 5.66 24.45 20.75
C GLN A 68 5.89 25.32 22.00
N PRO A 69 7.08 25.26 22.62
CA PRO A 69 7.59 26.39 23.35
C PRO A 69 8.95 26.89 22.83
N GLN A 70 9.37 26.64 21.58
CA GLN A 70 10.59 27.28 21.04
C GLN A 70 10.49 27.56 19.53
N ARG A 71 9.70 28.57 19.16
CA ARG A 71 9.98 29.34 17.93
C ARG A 71 10.78 30.57 18.39
N LEU A 72 12.10 30.49 18.23
CA LEU A 72 13.04 31.57 18.54
C LEU A 72 12.66 32.85 17.75
N VAL A 73 12.84 33.97 18.45
CA VAL A 73 12.71 35.37 18.04
C VAL A 73 13.53 35.69 16.79
#